data_AF-A0A1H4SZ94-F1
#
_entry.id   AF-A0A1H4SZ94-F1
#
_cell.length_a   1.000
_cell.length_b   1.000
_cell.length_c   1.000
_cell.angle_alpha   90.00
_cell.angle_beta   90.00
_cell.angle_gamma   90.00
#
_symmetry.space_group_name_H-M   'P 1'
#
loop_
_entity.id
_entity.type
_entity.pdbx_description
1 polymer ?
#
loop_
_entity_poly.entity_id
_entity_poly.type
_entity_poly.pdbx_seq_one_letter_code
_entity_poly.pdbx_strand_id
1 'polypeptide(L)'
;MSVTVLPAVDLQSGHVTLFLHGASHHYFCAQPHQLIDALNRAVRPPAWEHDGVLTVRIATTGRRDGRELRFSLQPLSGLRSTETGSVGEPSENPRNFALQ
;
A
#
# COMPACT_ATOMS: atom_id res chain seq x y z
N MET A 1 9.50 -0.75 -15.16
CA MET A 1 8.03 -0.65 -15.24
C MET A 1 7.53 -0.08 -13.92
N SER A 2 6.48 0.74 -13.94
CA SER A 2 5.86 1.27 -12.73
C SER A 2 4.39 0.88 -12.64
N VAL A 3 3.88 0.71 -11.42
CA VAL A 3 2.52 0.26 -11.15
C VAL A 3 1.81 1.31 -10.32
N THR A 4 0.59 1.69 -10.70
CA THR A 4 -0.22 2.60 -9.90
C THR A 4 -0.62 1.96 -8.58
N VAL A 5 -0.50 2.70 -7.48
CA VAL A 5 -0.79 2.20 -6.13
C VAL A 5 -1.66 3.16 -5.32
N LEU A 6 -2.36 2.61 -4.33
CA LEU A 6 -3.02 3.37 -3.27
C LEU A 6 -2.22 3.18 -1.96
N PRO A 7 -1.35 4.14 -1.59
CA PRO A 7 -0.57 4.04 -0.37
C PRO A 7 -1.39 4.42 0.86
N ALA A 8 -1.29 3.61 1.92
CA ALA A 8 -1.69 4.00 3.27
C ALA A 8 -0.43 4.32 4.08
N VAL A 9 -0.42 5.44 4.79
CA VAL A 9 0.75 5.94 5.54
C VAL A 9 0.38 6.11 7.01
N ASP A 10 1.11 5.45 7.89
CA ASP A 10 1.11 5.73 9.33
C ASP A 10 2.20 6.78 9.60
N LEU A 11 1.78 7.97 9.99
CA LEU A 11 2.66 9.11 10.26
C LEU A 11 3.55 8.92 11.49
N GLN A 12 3.09 8.14 12.47
CA GLN A 12 3.80 7.96 13.74
C GLN A 12 4.95 6.98 13.60
N SER A 13 4.74 5.87 12.88
CA SER A 13 5.75 4.83 12.69
C SER A 13 6.56 4.98 11.40
N GLY A 14 6.08 5.78 10.44
CA GLY A 14 6.64 5.85 9.09
C GLY A 14 6.30 4.62 8.24
N HIS A 15 5.39 3.77 8.71
CA HIS A 15 4.95 2.58 7.97
C HIS A 15 4.09 2.98 6.77
N VAL A 16 4.40 2.42 5.61
CA VAL A 16 3.67 2.58 4.36
C VAL A 16 3.19 1.21 3.90
N THR A 17 1.89 1.08 3.69
CA THR A 17 1.29 -0.12 3.09
C THR A 17 0.88 0.17 1.66
N LEU A 18 1.34 -0.65 0.71
CA LEU A 18 0.94 -0.61 -0.69
C LEU A 18 0.11 -1.84 -1.03
N PHE A 19 -1.04 -1.65 -1.67
CA PHE A 19 -1.83 -2.75 -2.22
C PHE A 19 -1.44 -2.99 -3.67
N LEU A 20 -0.80 -4.14 -3.94
CA LEU A 20 -0.31 -4.54 -5.25
C LEU A 20 -0.76 -5.97 -5.56
N HIS A 21 -1.38 -6.18 -6.73
CA HIS A 21 -1.78 -7.52 -7.20
C HIS A 21 -2.56 -8.37 -6.19
N GLY A 22 -3.41 -7.74 -5.35
CA GLY A 22 -4.19 -8.45 -4.32
C GLY A 22 -3.45 -8.74 -3.02
N ALA A 23 -2.19 -8.30 -2.88
CA ALA A 23 -1.39 -8.44 -1.67
C ALA A 23 -1.05 -7.08 -1.06
N SER A 24 -0.95 -7.06 0.28
CA SER A 24 -0.44 -5.93 1.04
C SER A 24 1.08 -6.02 1.16
N HIS A 25 1.78 -4.97 0.75
CA HIS A 25 3.22 -4.85 0.87
C HIS A 25 3.58 -3.75 1.85
N HIS A 26 4.51 -4.02 2.76
CA HIS A 26 4.83 -3.19 3.90
C HIS A 26 6.23 -2.60 3.77
N TYR A 27 6.33 -1.28 3.91
CA TYR A 27 7.57 -0.54 3.77
C TYR A 27 7.73 0.53 4.85
N PHE A 28 8.95 0.98 5.07
CA PHE A 28 9.28 2.13 5.90
C PHE A 28 9.62 3.34 5.03
N CYS A 29 9.10 4.51 5.39
CA CYS A 29 9.48 5.81 4.84
C CYS A 29 10.13 6.65 5.94
N ALA A 30 11.34 7.16 5.69
CA ALA A 30 12.04 8.03 6.63
C ALA A 30 11.40 9.43 6.77
N GLN A 31 10.52 9.82 5.85
CA GLN A 31 9.93 11.17 5.76
C GLN A 31 8.40 11.09 5.56
N PRO A 32 7.64 10.47 6.48
CA PRO A 32 6.22 10.18 6.27
C PRO A 32 5.36 11.44 6.15
N HIS A 33 5.72 12.53 6.86
CA HIS A 33 5.03 13.82 6.74
C HIS A 33 5.20 14.45 5.34
N GLN A 34 6.39 14.37 4.75
CA GLN A 34 6.61 14.88 3.39
C GLN A 34 5.86 14.03 2.36
N LEU A 35 5.80 12.72 2.60
CA LEU A 35 5.05 11.80 1.76
C LEU A 35 3.54 12.13 1.79
N ILE A 36 2.94 12.29 2.98
CA ILE A 36 1.50 12.61 3.05
C ILE A 36 1.17 13.97 2.45
N ASP A 37 2.02 14.96 2.64
CA ASP A 37 1.85 16.29 2.02
C ASP A 37 1.90 16.21 0.49
N ALA A 38 2.79 15.38 -0.06
CA ALA A 38 2.85 15.14 -1.49
C ALA A 38 1.59 14.39 -1.98
N LEU A 39 1.16 13.35 -1.27
CA LEU A 39 -0.04 12.57 -1.62
C LEU A 39 -1.30 13.44 -1.61
N ASN A 40 -1.46 14.32 -0.62
CA ASN A 40 -2.58 15.27 -0.54
C ASN A 40 -2.61 16.28 -1.70
N ARG A 41 -1.47 16.51 -2.36
CA ARG A 41 -1.31 17.43 -3.51
C ARG A 41 -1.19 16.69 -4.84
N ALA A 42 -1.37 15.37 -4.83
CA ALA A 42 -1.16 14.55 -6.00
C ALA A 42 -2.19 14.88 -7.08
N VAL A 43 -1.71 15.11 -8.31
CA VAL A 43 -2.55 15.37 -9.49
C VAL A 43 -2.75 14.12 -10.35
N ARG A 44 -2.06 13.04 -10.01
CA ARG A 44 -2.17 11.71 -10.63
C ARG A 44 -2.01 10.65 -9.55
N PRO A 45 -2.55 9.44 -9.75
CA PRO A 45 -2.29 8.32 -8.86
C PRO A 45 -0.79 8.10 -8.67
N PRO A 46 -0.32 7.87 -7.43
CA PRO A 46 1.07 7.51 -7.15
C PRO A 46 1.48 6.25 -7.91
N ALA A 47 2.75 6.19 -8.30
CA ALA A 47 3.31 5.06 -9.02
C ALA A 47 4.46 4.43 -8.23
N TRP A 48 4.40 3.11 -8.07
CA TRP A 48 5.44 2.30 -7.48
C TRP A 48 6.42 1.82 -8.55
N GLU A 49 7.71 2.01 -8.31
CA GLU A 49 8.80 1.50 -9.13
C GLU A 49 9.42 0.28 -8.42
N HIS A 50 9.82 -0.75 -9.19
CA HIS A 50 10.34 -2.01 -8.64
C HIS A 50 11.61 -1.88 -7.79
N ASP A 51 12.28 -0.73 -7.83
CA ASP A 51 13.52 -0.41 -7.11
C ASP A 51 13.28 0.12 -5.69
N GLY A 52 12.02 0.14 -5.22
CA GLY A 52 11.71 0.65 -3.89
C GLY A 52 11.29 2.12 -3.88
N VAL A 53 11.04 2.73 -5.04
CA VAL A 53 10.69 4.15 -5.15
C VAL A 53 9.20 4.33 -5.35
N LEU A 54 8.59 5.14 -4.47
CA LEU A 54 7.24 5.66 -4.66
C LEU A 54 7.32 7.05 -5.28
N THR A 55 6.72 7.19 -6.46
CA THR A 55 6.71 8.42 -7.24
C THR A 55 5.34 9.09 -7.13
N VAL A 56 5.35 10.37 -6.73
CA VAL A 56 4.14 11.21 -6.56
C VAL A 56 4.27 12.45 -7.44
N ARG A 57 3.32 12.66 -8.35
CA ARG A 57 3.23 13.91 -9.15
C ARG A 57 2.32 14.91 -8.45
N ILE A 58 2.87 16.05 -8.06
CA ILE A 58 2.13 17.12 -7.38
C ILE A 58 1.84 18.29 -8.32
N ALA A 59 0.74 18.99 -8.07
CA ALA A 59 0.44 20.25 -8.79
C ALA A 59 1.59 21.24 -8.61
N THR A 60 1.91 22.00 -9.65
CA THR A 60 2.84 23.13 -9.55
C THR A 60 2.31 24.26 -10.42
N THR A 61 2.32 25.48 -9.89
CA THR A 61 1.81 26.65 -10.61
C THR A 61 2.50 26.79 -11.96
N GLY A 62 1.72 26.94 -13.03
CA GLY A 62 2.22 27.09 -14.40
C GLY A 62 2.69 25.80 -15.08
N ARG A 63 2.56 24.62 -14.45
CA ARG A 63 2.91 23.32 -15.07
C ARG A 63 1.75 22.33 -14.99
N ARG A 64 1.08 22.12 -16.13
CA ARG A 64 -0.08 21.19 -16.24
C ARG A 64 0.30 19.75 -15.85
N ASP A 65 1.53 19.32 -16.13
CA ASP A 65 2.00 17.97 -15.79
C ASP A 65 2.51 17.82 -14.35
N GLY A 66 2.55 18.92 -13.60
CA GLY A 66 3.03 18.97 -12.22
C GLY A 66 4.56 18.79 -12.07
N ARG A 67 4.98 18.52 -10.84
CA ARG A 67 6.35 18.17 -10.47
C ARG A 67 6.35 16.76 -9.87
N GLU A 68 7.33 15.96 -10.26
CA GLU A 68 7.55 14.64 -9.70
C GLU A 68 8.36 14.72 -8.40
N LEU A 69 7.90 14.03 -7.36
CA LEU A 69 8.61 13.77 -6.11
C LEU A 69 8.81 12.27 -5.97
N ARG A 70 10.00 11.86 -5.50
CA ARG A 70 10.39 10.45 -5.35
C ARG A 70 10.67 10.19 -3.88
N PHE A 71 10.10 9.12 -3.34
CA PHE A 71 10.28 8.69 -1.95
C PHE A 71 10.87 7.28 -1.94
N SER A 72 12.05 7.13 -1.34
CA SER A 72 12.66 5.81 -1.15
C SER A 72 11.96 5.08 -0.01
N LEU A 73 11.41 3.91 -0.29
CA LEU A 73 10.74 3.05 0.68
C LEU A 73 11.58 1.80 0.94
N GLN A 74 11.80 1.47 2.20
CA GLN A 74 12.58 0.31 2.61
C GLN A 74 11.66 -0.85 2.97
N PRO A 75 11.85 -2.07 2.43
CA PRO A 75 11.01 -3.21 2.79
C PRO A 75 11.06 -3.51 4.28
N LEU A 76 9.90 -3.61 4.93
CA LEU A 76 9.81 -4.09 6.30
C LEU A 76 9.85 -5.62 6.28
N SER A 77 11.05 -6.17 6.46
CA SER A 77 11.24 -7.62 6.55
C SER A 77 10.59 -8.12 7.84
N GLY A 78 9.50 -8.90 7.72
CA GLY A 78 8.86 -9.58 8.85
C GLY A 78 7.37 -9.33 9.06
N LEU A 79 6.78 -8.32 8.42
CA LEU A 79 5.33 -8.14 8.39
C LEU A 79 4.76 -9.03 7.29
N ARG A 80 4.16 -10.16 7.68
CA ARG A 80 3.55 -11.08 6.71
C ARG A 80 2.37 -10.38 6.04
N SER A 81 2.42 -10.26 4.72
CA SER A 81 1.29 -9.88 3.87
C SER A 81 0.12 -10.78 4.23
N THR A 82 -0.96 -10.22 4.78
CA THR A 82 -2.19 -10.98 4.92
C THR A 82 -2.78 -11.14 3.53
N GLU A 83 -2.59 -12.31 2.92
CA GLU A 83 -3.38 -12.72 1.77
C GLU A 83 -4.86 -12.59 2.17
N THR A 84 -5.60 -11.77 1.43
CA THR A 84 -7.05 -11.66 1.61
C THR A 84 -7.61 -13.00 1.18
N GLY A 85 -7.90 -13.85 2.16
CA GLY A 85 -8.26 -15.24 1.95
C GLY A 85 -9.42 -15.41 0.99
N SER A 86 -9.26 -16.35 0.07
CA SER A 86 -10.34 -17.06 -0.59
C SER A 86 -11.38 -17.44 0.47
N VAL A 87 -12.62 -17.00 0.28
CA VAL A 87 -13.77 -17.32 1.13
C VAL A 87 -13.89 -18.84 1.19
N GLY A 88 -13.45 -19.44 2.30
CA GLY A 88 -13.70 -20.83 2.61
C GLY A 88 -15.17 -21.00 2.97
N GLU A 89 -15.89 -21.80 2.19
CA GLU A 89 -17.24 -22.26 2.51
C GLU A 89 -17.27 -22.88 3.92
N PRO A 90 -18.27 -22.55 4.77
CA PRO A 90 -18.46 -23.25 6.02
C PRO A 90 -18.99 -24.66 5.72
N SER A 91 -18.12 -25.67 5.87
CA SER A 91 -18.54 -27.07 5.92
C SER A 91 -19.38 -27.31 7.18
N GLU A 92 -20.70 -27.30 7.03
CA GLU A 92 -21.64 -27.77 8.06
C GLU A 92 -21.32 -29.22 8.44
N ASN A 93 -20.98 -29.44 9.71
CA ASN A 93 -20.85 -30.77 10.29
C ASN A 93 -22.07 -31.04 11.19
N PRO A 94 -23.08 -31.80 10.74
CA PRO A 94 -24.18 -32.18 11.60
C PRO A 94 -23.71 -33.23 12.60
N ARG A 95 -23.62 -32.80 13.87
CA ARG A 95 -23.48 -33.68 15.04
C ARG A 95 -24.58 -34.75 15.03
N ASN A 96 -24.21 -35.99 14.77
CA ASN A 96 -25.07 -37.14 15.03
C ASN A 96 -25.17 -37.36 16.54
N PHE A 97 -26.29 -36.94 17.13
CA PHE A 97 -26.78 -37.51 18.39
C PHE A 97 -27.41 -38.87 18.05
N ALA A 98 -26.72 -39.95 18.40
CA ALA A 98 -27.34 -41.27 18.53
C ALA A 98 -27.24 -41.69 20.00
N LEU A 99 -28.41 -41.72 20.63
CA LEU A 99 -28.68 -42.34 21.93
C LEU A 99 -28.38 -43.85 21.84
N GLN A 100 -27.64 -44.38 22.81
CA GLN A 100 -27.90 -45.66 23.46
C GLN A 100 -27.45 -45.59 24.92
#